data_AF-A0A174R6N4-F1
#
_entry.id   AF-A0A174R6N4-F1
#
_cell.length_a   1.000
_cell.length_b   1.000
_cell.length_c   1.000
_cell.angle_alpha   90.00
_cell.angle_beta   90.00
_cell.angle_gamma   90.00
#
_symmetry.space_group_name_H-M   'P 1'
#
loop_
_entity.id
_entity.type
_entity.pdbx_description
1 polymer ?
#
loop_
_entity_poly.entity_id
_entity_poly.type
_entity_poly.pdbx_seq_one_letter_code
_entity_poly.pdbx_strand_id
1 'polypeptide(L)'
;MSKHELSKLQEAELDIFKEFIRICQENHLRYFICGGSFLGAIRHKGFIPWDDDIDVAMPRPDFEIFLQIAPRLLPEDLYLSTYKLGAEHITLVAMIINKHKDFVLNNAAKQVRTGAWVDILVIDGAPEPGLKRKAFGIVYMYHRMMNQFAHFDEIVNLNKARPWYENLAIQFARISKIEKHLDPVRVGERFHKFLQANPYDTSRYVATFMGAAKMNEILPREIYGEGTDYEFEGLSVKGPDRYNAYLSHFYGSYMTLPPLNERNRHNVTVNKGGARTNPCIFISFPFAYYPADGRCA
;
A
#
# COMPACT_ATOMS: atom_id res chain seq x y z
N MET A 1 -15.97 11.19 23.02
CA MET A 1 -15.34 11.74 21.79
C MET A 1 -16.46 12.29 20.94
N SER A 2 -16.33 13.52 20.41
CA SER A 2 -17.28 14.03 19.42
C SER A 2 -17.29 13.08 18.22
N LYS A 3 -18.47 12.73 17.70
CA LYS A 3 -18.61 11.91 16.50
C LYS A 3 -17.82 12.59 15.39
N HIS A 4 -16.75 11.94 14.91
CA HIS A 4 -16.00 12.45 13.77
C HIS A 4 -16.93 12.40 12.56
N GLU A 5 -17.21 13.55 11.94
CA GLU A 5 -17.86 13.59 10.64
C GLU A 5 -16.82 13.21 9.58
N LEU A 6 -17.11 12.17 8.81
CA LEU A 6 -16.24 11.71 7.74
C LEU A 6 -16.13 12.79 6.66
N SER A 7 -14.95 12.89 6.07
CA SER A 7 -14.78 13.66 4.84
C SER A 7 -15.47 12.95 3.67
N LYS A 8 -15.79 13.68 2.60
CA LYS A 8 -16.35 13.09 1.37
C LYS A 8 -15.47 12.00 0.76
N LEU A 9 -14.15 12.08 0.98
CA LEU A 9 -13.22 11.05 0.52
C LEU A 9 -13.40 9.78 1.34
N GLN A 10 -13.34 9.89 2.67
CA GLN A 10 -13.54 8.78 3.59
C GLN A 10 -14.90 8.11 3.42
N GLU A 11 -15.96 8.88 3.14
CA GLU A 11 -17.28 8.33 2.79
C GLU A 11 -17.22 7.46 1.52
N ALA A 12 -16.60 7.97 0.46
CA ALA A 12 -16.45 7.24 -0.79
C ALA A 12 -15.54 5.99 -0.66
N GLU A 13 -14.47 6.08 0.13
CA GLU A 13 -13.59 4.94 0.43
C GLU A 13 -14.30 3.88 1.26
N LEU A 14 -15.11 4.30 2.23
CA LEU A 14 -15.92 3.40 3.04
C LEU A 14 -16.93 2.63 2.18
N ASP A 15 -17.52 3.26 1.17
CA ASP A 15 -18.43 2.59 0.24
C ASP A 15 -17.71 1.56 -0.66
N ILE A 16 -16.52 1.90 -1.16
CA ILE A 16 -15.66 0.93 -1.88
C ILE A 16 -15.29 -0.23 -0.95
N PHE A 17 -14.97 0.07 0.31
CA PHE A 17 -14.57 -0.94 1.28
C PHE A 17 -15.71 -1.89 1.64
N LYS A 18 -16.96 -1.42 1.73
CA LYS A 18 -18.14 -2.29 1.89
C LYS A 18 -18.26 -3.29 0.74
N GLU A 19 -18.04 -2.87 -0.50
CA GLU A 19 -18.07 -3.77 -1.66
C GLU A 19 -16.93 -4.79 -1.62
N PHE A 20 -15.72 -4.37 -1.23
CA PHE A 20 -14.60 -5.30 -1.01
C PHE A 20 -14.95 -6.37 0.04
N ILE A 21 -15.49 -5.96 1.19
CA ILE A 21 -15.90 -6.86 2.27
C ILE A 21 -16.97 -7.82 1.78
N ARG A 22 -18.00 -7.33 1.08
CA ARG A 22 -19.08 -8.14 0.52
C ARG A 22 -18.53 -9.25 -0.38
N ILE A 23 -17.64 -8.90 -1.33
CA ILE A 23 -17.01 -9.87 -2.24
C ILE A 23 -16.21 -10.91 -1.43
N CYS A 24 -15.44 -10.48 -0.44
CA CYS A 24 -14.65 -11.40 0.38
C CYS A 24 -15.54 -12.35 1.19
N GLN A 25 -16.61 -11.86 1.82
CA GLN A 25 -17.53 -12.66 2.64
C GLN A 25 -18.31 -13.68 1.80
N GLU A 26 -18.88 -13.26 0.67
CA GLU A 26 -19.65 -14.14 -0.22
C GLU A 26 -18.79 -15.26 -0.85
N ASN A 27 -17.48 -15.05 -0.97
CA ASN A 27 -16.56 -15.99 -1.60
C ASN A 27 -15.58 -16.63 -0.61
N HIS A 28 -15.80 -16.45 0.70
CA HIS A 28 -14.96 -17.00 1.77
C HIS A 28 -13.47 -16.68 1.64
N LEU A 29 -13.16 -15.46 1.19
CA LEU A 29 -11.78 -14.98 1.03
C LEU A 29 -11.29 -14.33 2.31
N ARG A 30 -10.09 -14.72 2.72
CA ARG A 30 -9.38 -14.11 3.86
C ARG A 30 -8.84 -12.75 3.47
N TYR A 31 -9.02 -11.78 4.35
CA TYR A 31 -8.39 -10.47 4.28
C TYR A 31 -8.15 -9.94 5.70
N PHE A 32 -7.29 -8.93 5.80
CA PHE A 32 -6.99 -8.25 7.04
C PHE A 32 -6.91 -6.74 6.74
N ILE A 33 -7.68 -5.91 7.45
CA ILE A 33 -7.38 -4.49 7.50
C ILE A 33 -5.97 -4.31 8.07
N CYS A 34 -5.18 -3.42 7.50
CA CYS A 34 -3.76 -3.28 7.85
C CYS A 34 -3.31 -1.82 7.93
N GLY A 35 -2.02 -1.59 8.19
CA GLY A 35 -1.44 -0.25 8.14
C GLY A 35 -2.12 0.79 9.03
N GLY A 36 -2.28 2.00 8.49
CA GLY A 36 -2.92 3.13 9.17
C GLY A 36 -4.39 2.85 9.49
N SER A 37 -5.09 2.21 8.55
CA SER A 37 -6.51 1.86 8.70
C SER A 37 -6.75 0.88 9.86
N PHE A 38 -5.87 -0.11 10.07
CA PHE A 38 -5.98 -0.99 11.23
C PHE A 38 -5.67 -0.28 12.55
N LEU A 39 -4.68 0.62 12.56
CA LEU A 39 -4.44 1.48 13.71
C LEU A 39 -5.68 2.35 14.01
N GLY A 40 -6.35 2.86 12.99
CA GLY A 40 -7.64 3.53 13.08
C GLY A 40 -8.71 2.65 13.73
N ALA A 41 -8.90 1.41 13.26
CA ALA A 41 -9.85 0.46 13.85
C ALA A 41 -9.62 0.27 15.36
N ILE A 42 -8.37 0.14 15.79
CA ILE A 42 -8.04 -0.04 17.21
C ILE A 42 -8.24 1.26 18.02
N ARG A 43 -7.74 2.39 17.51
CA ARG A 43 -7.63 3.66 18.25
C ARG A 43 -8.88 4.51 18.20
N HIS A 44 -9.59 4.52 17.07
CA HIS A 44 -10.71 5.41 16.78
C HIS A 44 -12.02 4.68 16.45
N LYS A 45 -11.99 3.34 16.32
CA LYS A 45 -13.13 2.53 15.82
C LYS A 45 -13.53 2.91 14.40
N GLY A 46 -12.56 3.36 13.60
CA GLY A 46 -12.80 3.98 12.31
C GLY A 46 -11.56 4.69 11.79
N PHE A 47 -11.74 5.66 10.90
CA PHE A 47 -10.63 6.42 10.34
C PHE A 47 -9.84 7.16 11.42
N ILE A 48 -8.54 7.29 11.20
CA ILE A 48 -7.78 8.34 11.85
C ILE A 48 -8.22 9.67 11.22
N PRO A 49 -8.50 10.75 11.98
CA PRO A 49 -9.17 11.93 11.40
C PRO A 49 -8.44 12.67 10.28
N TRP A 50 -7.16 12.34 10.08
CA TRP A 50 -6.30 12.91 9.04
C TRP A 50 -5.75 11.84 8.08
N ASP A 51 -6.22 10.59 8.17
CA ASP A 51 -6.00 9.56 7.14
C ASP A 51 -6.89 9.84 5.94
N ASP A 52 -6.38 9.50 4.76
CA ASP A 52 -7.04 9.67 3.47
C ASP A 52 -6.97 8.42 2.58
N ASP A 53 -6.78 7.24 3.19
CA ASP A 53 -6.79 5.95 2.52
C ASP A 53 -7.33 4.80 3.40
N ILE A 54 -7.71 3.70 2.73
CA ILE A 54 -7.99 2.41 3.36
C ILE A 54 -7.03 1.36 2.79
N ASP A 55 -6.27 0.73 3.68
CA ASP A 55 -5.38 -0.38 3.38
C ASP A 55 -5.96 -1.72 3.87
N VAL A 56 -6.05 -2.69 2.96
CA VAL A 56 -6.31 -4.10 3.28
C VAL A 56 -5.22 -5.00 2.73
N ALA A 57 -5.00 -6.14 3.36
CA ALA A 57 -4.03 -7.13 2.94
C ALA A 57 -4.68 -8.52 2.83
N MET A 58 -4.43 -9.22 1.73
CA MET A 58 -4.95 -10.55 1.47
C MET A 58 -3.81 -11.58 1.42
N PRO A 59 -3.95 -12.78 2.02
CA PRO A 59 -3.05 -13.88 1.72
C PRO A 59 -2.97 -14.13 0.21
N ARG A 60 -1.77 -14.44 -0.31
CA ARG A 60 -1.54 -14.69 -1.75
C ARG A 60 -2.60 -15.60 -2.41
N PRO A 61 -2.98 -16.76 -1.84
CA PRO A 61 -3.99 -17.63 -2.47
C PRO A 61 -5.34 -16.94 -2.67
N ASP A 62 -5.82 -16.24 -1.64
CA ASP A 62 -7.09 -15.51 -1.65
C ASP A 62 -7.04 -14.31 -2.61
N PHE A 63 -5.89 -13.62 -2.66
CA PHE A 63 -5.65 -12.53 -3.59
C PHE A 63 -5.73 -12.99 -5.06
N GLU A 64 -5.13 -14.13 -5.40
CA GLU A 64 -5.20 -14.65 -6.78
C GLU A 64 -6.62 -15.02 -7.19
N ILE A 65 -7.44 -15.52 -6.25
CA ILE A 65 -8.88 -15.76 -6.50
C ILE A 65 -9.60 -14.43 -6.67
N PHE A 66 -9.34 -13.46 -5.80
CA PHE A 66 -9.94 -12.12 -5.84
C PHE A 66 -9.71 -11.45 -7.20
N LEU A 67 -8.48 -11.49 -7.71
CA LEU A 67 -8.13 -10.94 -9.03
C LEU A 67 -8.99 -11.50 -10.18
N GLN A 68 -9.44 -12.75 -10.07
CA GLN A 68 -10.22 -13.42 -11.11
C GLN A 68 -11.71 -13.09 -11.02
N ILE A 69 -12.25 -12.95 -9.81
CA ILE A 69 -13.68 -12.81 -9.58
C ILE A 69 -14.12 -11.35 -9.46
N ALA A 70 -13.31 -10.49 -8.84
CA ALA A 70 -13.69 -9.12 -8.51
C ALA A 70 -14.10 -8.28 -9.74
N PRO A 71 -13.43 -8.34 -10.91
CA PRO A 71 -13.86 -7.56 -12.09
C PRO A 71 -15.30 -7.84 -12.55
N ARG A 72 -15.87 -9.00 -12.21
CA ARG A 72 -17.26 -9.36 -12.57
C ARG A 72 -18.27 -9.07 -11.45
N LEU A 73 -17.80 -8.97 -10.21
CA LEU A 73 -18.63 -8.80 -9.02
C LEU A 73 -18.68 -7.35 -8.52
N LEU A 74 -17.72 -6.52 -8.95
CA LEU A 74 -17.72 -5.09 -8.67
C LEU A 74 -18.87 -4.38 -9.41
N PRO A 75 -19.53 -3.41 -8.75
CA PRO A 75 -20.47 -2.49 -9.40
C PRO A 75 -19.86 -1.75 -10.61
N GLU A 76 -20.72 -1.28 -11.51
CA GLU A 76 -20.29 -0.63 -12.76
C GLU A 76 -19.46 0.65 -12.57
N ASP A 77 -19.62 1.33 -11.43
CA ASP A 77 -18.88 2.55 -11.07
C ASP A 77 -17.51 2.25 -10.44
N LEU A 78 -17.21 0.99 -10.11
CA LEU A 78 -15.93 0.56 -9.58
C LEU A 78 -15.14 -0.26 -10.62
N TYR A 79 -13.81 -0.30 -10.45
CA TYR A 79 -12.96 -1.22 -11.20
C TYR A 79 -11.72 -1.62 -10.41
N LEU A 80 -11.21 -2.82 -10.72
CA LEU A 80 -9.96 -3.32 -10.16
C LEU A 80 -8.78 -2.87 -11.03
N SER A 81 -7.88 -2.10 -10.45
CA SER A 81 -6.64 -1.60 -11.04
C SER A 81 -5.45 -2.40 -10.53
N THR A 82 -4.60 -2.89 -11.44
CA THR A 82 -3.40 -3.69 -11.10
C THR A 82 -2.25 -3.35 -12.04
N TYR A 83 -1.04 -3.81 -11.72
CA TYR A 83 0.15 -3.68 -12.57
C TYR A 83 -0.05 -4.19 -14.01
N LYS A 84 -1.07 -5.02 -14.28
CA LYS A 84 -1.42 -5.47 -15.62
C LYS A 84 -1.92 -4.35 -16.54
N LEU A 85 -2.32 -3.21 -16.00
CA LEU A 85 -2.64 -2.00 -16.77
C LEU A 85 -1.40 -1.22 -17.22
N GLY A 86 -0.19 -1.67 -16.86
CA GLY A 86 1.06 -1.08 -17.31
C GLY A 86 1.22 0.37 -16.84
N ALA A 87 1.48 1.29 -17.77
CA ALA A 87 1.75 2.70 -17.45
C ALA A 87 0.57 3.43 -16.76
N GLU A 88 -0.66 2.92 -16.91
CA GLU A 88 -1.84 3.49 -16.24
C GLU A 88 -1.91 3.15 -14.74
N HIS A 89 -1.08 2.20 -14.29
CA HIS A 89 -1.00 1.76 -12.91
C HIS A 89 0.47 1.69 -12.46
N ILE A 90 0.93 2.76 -11.80
CA ILE A 90 2.37 2.98 -11.51
C ILE A 90 2.88 2.25 -10.25
N THR A 91 1.98 1.59 -9.52
CA THR A 91 2.30 0.85 -8.29
C THR A 91 2.21 -0.66 -8.53
N LEU A 92 2.60 -1.45 -7.54
CA LEU A 92 2.44 -2.90 -7.53
C LEU A 92 1.32 -3.35 -6.59
N VAL A 93 0.70 -2.40 -5.90
CA VAL A 93 -0.45 -2.60 -5.02
C VAL A 93 -1.71 -2.59 -5.88
N ALA A 94 -2.55 -3.62 -5.79
CA ALA A 94 -3.83 -3.60 -6.48
C ALA A 94 -4.76 -2.60 -5.80
N MET A 95 -5.62 -1.93 -6.56
CA MET A 95 -6.54 -0.93 -6.04
C MET A 95 -7.95 -1.17 -6.58
N ILE A 96 -8.97 -1.04 -5.74
CA ILE A 96 -10.33 -0.82 -6.24
C ILE A 96 -10.53 0.69 -6.32
N ILE A 97 -10.87 1.20 -7.50
CA ILE A 97 -10.96 2.63 -7.75
C ILE A 97 -12.37 2.97 -8.22
N ASN A 98 -12.93 4.04 -7.69
CA ASN A 98 -14.15 4.65 -8.21
C ASN A 98 -13.86 5.39 -9.54
N LYS A 99 -14.66 5.11 -10.57
CA LYS A 99 -14.54 5.75 -11.90
C LYS A 99 -14.86 7.25 -11.86
N HIS A 100 -15.64 7.71 -10.88
CA HIS A 100 -15.97 9.11 -10.68
C HIS A 100 -14.76 9.88 -10.17
N LYS A 101 -14.20 10.77 -11.01
CA LYS A 101 -12.98 11.53 -10.72
C LYS A 101 -13.24 12.81 -9.93
N ASP A 102 -13.82 12.66 -8.75
CA ASP A 102 -14.30 13.76 -7.91
C ASP A 102 -13.23 14.36 -6.99
N PHE A 103 -12.06 13.73 -6.90
CA PHE A 103 -10.96 14.13 -6.03
C PHE A 103 -9.74 14.61 -6.83
N VAL A 104 -8.85 15.35 -6.17
CA VAL A 104 -7.61 15.86 -6.75
C VAL A 104 -6.42 15.38 -5.92
N LEU A 105 -5.54 14.63 -6.55
CA LEU A 105 -4.23 14.28 -5.99
C LEU A 105 -3.29 15.48 -6.14
N ASN A 106 -2.79 16.00 -5.03
CA ASN A 106 -1.78 17.06 -5.04
C ASN A 106 -0.36 16.47 -5.14
N ASN A 107 -0.15 15.53 -6.07
CA ASN A 107 1.09 14.74 -6.16
C ASN A 107 2.30 15.38 -6.88
N ALA A 108 2.39 16.72 -6.87
CA ALA A 108 3.43 17.57 -7.50
C ALA A 108 3.35 17.74 -9.04
N ALA A 109 3.71 18.96 -9.47
CA ALA A 109 3.69 19.56 -10.83
C ALA A 109 2.36 19.56 -11.61
N LYS A 110 1.47 18.58 -11.42
CA LYS A 110 0.15 18.53 -12.08
C LYS A 110 -0.91 18.09 -11.08
N GLN A 111 -2.04 18.80 -11.05
CA GLN A 111 -3.25 18.34 -10.39
C GLN A 111 -3.85 17.22 -11.23
N VAL A 112 -3.92 16.01 -10.66
CA VAL A 112 -4.51 14.85 -11.34
C VAL A 112 -5.85 14.57 -10.70
N ARG A 113 -6.91 14.60 -11.52
CA ARG A 113 -8.24 14.17 -11.08
C ARG A 113 -8.24 12.66 -10.90
N THR A 114 -8.72 12.21 -9.75
CA THR A 114 -8.81 10.79 -9.38
C THR A 114 -10.14 10.49 -8.70
N GLY A 115 -10.55 9.23 -8.70
CA GLY A 115 -11.58 8.73 -7.79
C GLY A 115 -10.98 8.36 -6.44
N ALA A 116 -11.84 8.04 -5.48
CA ALA A 116 -11.46 7.38 -4.24
C ALA A 116 -10.98 5.94 -4.52
N TRP A 117 -10.16 5.39 -3.64
CA TRP A 117 -9.65 4.03 -3.80
C TRP A 117 -9.49 3.29 -2.47
N VAL A 118 -9.38 1.96 -2.56
CA VAL A 118 -8.96 1.08 -1.47
C VAL A 118 -7.76 0.28 -1.96
N ASP A 119 -6.68 0.31 -1.19
CA ASP A 119 -5.44 -0.40 -1.47
C ASP A 119 -5.52 -1.86 -1.00
N ILE A 120 -5.18 -2.78 -1.90
CA ILE A 120 -5.15 -4.23 -1.65
C ILE A 120 -3.70 -4.72 -1.75
N LEU A 121 -3.06 -4.81 -0.59
CA LEU A 121 -1.75 -5.42 -0.42
C LEU A 121 -1.85 -6.95 -0.44
N VAL A 122 -0.73 -7.60 -0.75
CA VAL A 122 -0.62 -9.05 -0.74
C VAL A 122 0.31 -9.50 0.36
N ILE A 123 -0.15 -10.48 1.15
CA ILE A 123 0.62 -11.16 2.18
C ILE A 123 1.25 -12.41 1.56
N ASP A 124 2.55 -12.33 1.29
CA ASP A 124 3.34 -13.42 0.74
C ASP A 124 4.16 -14.13 1.82
N GLY A 125 4.57 -15.37 1.55
CA GLY A 125 5.51 -16.08 2.40
C GLY A 125 6.89 -15.41 2.40
N ALA A 126 7.57 -15.46 3.54
CA ALA A 126 8.92 -14.92 3.72
C ALA A 126 9.88 -16.02 4.22
N PRO A 127 11.13 -16.06 3.73
CA PRO A 127 12.11 -17.02 4.22
C PRO A 127 12.40 -16.88 5.72
N GLU A 128 12.79 -17.98 6.36
CA GLU A 128 13.26 -18.01 7.76
C GLU A 128 14.46 -17.06 8.01
N PRO A 129 14.66 -16.56 9.24
CA PRO A 129 15.84 -15.77 9.59
C PRO A 129 17.13 -16.51 9.22
N GLY A 130 18.05 -15.84 8.53
CA GLY A 130 19.33 -16.43 8.12
C GLY A 130 19.80 -15.95 6.75
N LEU A 131 20.76 -16.69 6.18
CA LEU A 131 21.38 -16.35 4.89
C LEU A 131 20.36 -16.32 3.74
N LYS A 132 19.38 -17.23 3.73
CA LYS A 132 18.30 -17.26 2.73
C LYS A 132 17.46 -15.98 2.75
N ARG A 133 17.09 -15.45 3.93
CA ARG A 133 16.37 -14.17 4.06
C ARG A 133 17.21 -12.98 3.60
N LYS A 134 18.52 -12.99 3.87
CA LYS A 134 19.43 -11.94 3.38
C LYS A 134 19.52 -11.95 1.85
N ALA A 135 19.72 -13.13 1.24
CA ALA A 135 19.74 -13.28 -0.22
C ALA A 135 18.41 -12.89 -0.86
N PHE A 136 17.29 -13.34 -0.27
CA PHE A 136 15.96 -12.92 -0.68
C PHE A 136 15.81 -11.39 -0.64
N GLY A 137 16.27 -10.74 0.43
CA GLY A 137 16.21 -9.29 0.56
C GLY A 137 16.96 -8.54 -0.55
N ILE A 138 18.10 -9.07 -1.01
CA ILE A 138 18.86 -8.49 -2.13
C ILE A 138 18.06 -8.58 -3.43
N VAL A 139 17.52 -9.76 -3.75
CA VAL A 139 16.73 -10.00 -4.97
C VAL A 139 15.40 -9.21 -4.94
N TYR A 140 14.76 -9.18 -3.78
CA TYR A 140 13.57 -8.36 -3.49
C TYR A 140 13.83 -6.87 -3.78
N MET A 141 14.94 -6.32 -3.26
CA MET A 141 15.29 -4.92 -3.49
C MET A 141 15.63 -4.65 -4.96
N TYR A 142 16.24 -5.61 -5.66
CA TYR A 142 16.44 -5.53 -7.11
C TYR A 142 15.09 -5.42 -7.84
N HIS A 143 14.11 -6.26 -7.53
CA HIS A 143 12.79 -6.18 -8.18
C HIS A 143 12.09 -4.83 -7.91
N ARG A 144 12.14 -4.33 -6.66
CA ARG A 144 11.58 -3.00 -6.34
C ARG A 144 12.24 -1.89 -7.13
N MET A 145 13.57 -1.93 -7.27
CA MET A 145 14.32 -0.97 -8.07
C MET A 145 13.93 -1.06 -9.56
N MET A 146 13.80 -2.26 -10.12
CA MET A 146 13.37 -2.45 -11.50
C MET A 146 11.95 -1.89 -11.74
N ASN A 147 11.04 -2.05 -10.78
CA ASN A 147 9.71 -1.45 -10.87
C ASN A 147 9.76 0.08 -10.90
N GLN A 148 10.61 0.69 -10.06
CA GLN A 148 10.81 2.14 -10.06
C GLN A 148 11.39 2.64 -11.39
N PHE A 149 12.31 1.88 -12.01
CA PHE A 149 12.84 2.22 -13.34
C PHE A 149 11.83 2.04 -14.47
N ALA A 150 10.93 1.05 -14.37
CA ALA A 150 9.89 0.84 -15.37
C ALA A 150 8.86 1.99 -15.42
N HIS A 151 8.70 2.72 -14.31
CA HIS A 151 7.81 3.87 -14.18
C HIS A 151 8.57 5.17 -13.92
N PHE A 152 9.80 5.28 -14.44
CA PHE A 152 10.70 6.38 -14.12
C PHE A 152 10.10 7.75 -14.49
N ASP A 153 9.52 7.88 -15.67
CA ASP A 153 8.97 9.15 -16.15
C ASP A 153 7.71 9.59 -15.36
N GLU A 154 6.96 8.63 -14.82
CA GLU A 154 5.77 8.88 -14.02
C GLU A 154 6.09 9.16 -12.53
N ILE A 155 7.12 8.50 -11.98
CA ILE A 155 7.47 8.55 -10.56
C ILE A 155 8.49 9.66 -10.25
N VAL A 156 9.39 9.98 -11.18
CA VAL A 156 10.54 10.83 -10.88
C VAL A 156 10.24 12.31 -11.07
N ASN A 157 9.95 12.98 -9.95
CA ASN A 157 9.97 14.44 -9.91
C ASN A 157 11.41 14.99 -9.93
N LEU A 158 11.85 15.49 -11.09
CA LEU A 158 13.20 16.04 -11.32
C LEU A 158 13.51 17.33 -10.55
N ASN A 159 12.50 18.00 -9.98
CA ASN A 159 12.66 19.27 -9.27
C ASN A 159 12.93 19.10 -7.76
N LYS A 160 13.08 17.87 -7.26
CA LYS A 160 13.33 17.58 -5.84
C LYS A 160 14.83 17.47 -5.55
N ALA A 161 15.31 18.15 -4.51
CA ALA A 161 16.67 17.96 -4.00
C ALA A 161 16.84 16.54 -3.45
N ARG A 162 17.90 15.85 -3.88
CA ARG A 162 18.18 14.45 -3.54
C ARG A 162 19.66 14.21 -3.25
N PRO A 163 20.01 13.17 -2.47
CA PRO A 163 21.39 12.74 -2.30
C PRO A 163 22.07 12.45 -3.64
N TRP A 164 23.39 12.63 -3.69
CA TRP A 164 24.17 12.56 -4.94
C TRP A 164 24.07 11.20 -5.66
N TYR A 165 23.94 10.09 -4.93
CA TYR A 165 23.83 8.75 -5.52
C TYR A 165 22.48 8.54 -6.23
N GLU A 166 21.41 9.18 -5.74
CA GLU A 166 20.11 9.15 -6.44
C GLU A 166 20.21 9.96 -7.72
N ASN A 167 20.85 11.14 -7.68
CA ASN A 167 21.08 11.96 -8.87
C ASN A 167 21.88 11.22 -9.94
N LEU A 168 22.89 10.43 -9.55
CA LEU A 168 23.67 9.62 -10.49
C LEU A 168 22.80 8.58 -11.21
N ALA A 169 21.97 7.84 -10.46
CA ALA A 169 21.10 6.84 -11.04
C ALA A 169 19.97 7.44 -11.90
N ILE A 170 19.46 8.62 -11.54
CA ILE A 170 18.51 9.41 -12.35
C ILE A 170 19.20 9.87 -13.65
N GLN A 171 20.43 10.37 -13.58
CA GLN A 171 21.19 10.74 -14.78
C GLN A 171 21.45 9.53 -15.67
N PHE A 172 21.83 8.38 -15.09
CA PHE A 172 21.98 7.13 -15.83
C PHE A 172 20.67 6.69 -16.51
N ALA A 173 19.55 6.70 -15.80
CA ALA A 173 18.24 6.37 -16.36
C ALA A 173 17.87 7.31 -17.52
N ARG A 174 18.08 8.63 -17.36
CA ARG A 174 17.83 9.62 -18.42
C ARG A 174 18.68 9.44 -19.67
N ILE A 175 19.96 9.09 -19.50
CA ILE A 175 20.89 8.89 -20.62
C ILE A 175 20.58 7.57 -21.33
N SER A 176 20.35 6.51 -20.56
CA SER A 176 20.09 5.16 -21.09
C SER A 176 18.67 4.97 -21.63
N LYS A 177 17.71 5.82 -21.21
CA LYS A 177 16.27 5.66 -21.48
C LYS A 177 15.79 4.26 -21.11
N ILE A 178 16.28 3.75 -19.97
CA ILE A 178 16.06 2.38 -19.51
C ILE A 178 14.57 2.04 -19.43
N GLU A 179 13.71 3.00 -19.12
CA GLU A 179 12.26 2.87 -19.09
C GLU A 179 11.69 2.37 -20.43
N LYS A 180 12.23 2.81 -21.57
CA LYS A 180 11.78 2.39 -22.91
C LYS A 180 12.10 0.93 -23.22
N HIS A 181 13.00 0.34 -22.46
CA HIS A 181 13.43 -1.04 -22.58
C HIS A 181 12.81 -1.94 -21.51
N LEU A 182 12.06 -1.37 -20.57
CA LEU A 182 11.36 -2.09 -19.52
C LEU A 182 9.87 -2.07 -19.82
N ASP A 183 9.28 -3.26 -19.84
CA ASP A 183 7.83 -3.42 -19.88
C ASP A 183 7.34 -3.52 -18.42
N PRO A 184 6.56 -2.54 -17.92
CA PRO A 184 6.11 -2.54 -16.53
C PRO A 184 5.33 -3.80 -16.15
N VAL A 185 4.53 -4.34 -17.07
CA VAL A 185 3.76 -5.57 -16.84
C VAL A 185 4.73 -6.73 -16.64
N ARG A 186 5.76 -6.87 -17.49
CA ARG A 186 6.76 -7.94 -17.34
C ARG A 186 7.59 -7.80 -16.07
N VAL A 187 7.89 -6.57 -15.65
CA VAL A 187 8.61 -6.31 -14.39
C VAL A 187 7.74 -6.75 -13.20
N GLY A 188 6.46 -6.37 -13.20
CA GLY A 188 5.47 -6.82 -12.23
C GLY A 188 5.34 -8.34 -12.19
N GLU A 189 5.13 -9.00 -13.32
CA GLU A 189 5.04 -10.47 -13.43
C GLU A 189 6.27 -11.17 -12.84
N ARG A 190 7.48 -10.69 -13.16
CA ARG A 190 8.72 -11.25 -12.59
C ARG A 190 8.77 -11.10 -11.09
N PHE A 191 8.30 -9.97 -10.56
CA PHE A 191 8.30 -9.73 -9.13
C PHE A 191 7.26 -10.59 -8.40
N HIS A 192 6.03 -10.65 -8.91
CA HIS A 192 4.98 -11.51 -8.38
C HIS A 192 5.42 -12.98 -8.37
N LYS A 193 6.02 -13.46 -9.47
CA LYS A 193 6.57 -14.82 -9.54
C LYS A 193 7.68 -15.08 -8.51
N PHE A 194 8.54 -14.09 -8.26
CA PHE A 194 9.58 -14.18 -7.23
C PHE A 194 8.98 -14.29 -5.82
N LEU A 195 7.94 -13.52 -5.51
CA LEU A 195 7.27 -13.57 -4.21
C LEU A 195 6.50 -14.88 -4.01
N GLN A 196 5.78 -15.33 -5.04
CA GLN A 196 5.05 -16.61 -5.05
C GLN A 196 5.95 -17.84 -4.83
N ALA A 197 7.27 -17.72 -5.02
CA ALA A 197 8.21 -18.80 -4.73
C ALA A 197 8.28 -19.16 -3.23
N ASN A 198 7.73 -18.32 -2.34
CA ASN A 198 7.56 -18.61 -0.92
C ASN A 198 6.05 -18.67 -0.62
N PRO A 199 5.42 -19.87 -0.64
CA PRO A 199 3.98 -20.00 -0.46
C PRO A 199 3.55 -19.52 0.93
N TYR A 200 2.45 -18.75 0.99
CA TYR A 200 1.91 -18.20 2.23
C TYR A 200 1.59 -19.30 3.27
N ASP A 201 0.81 -20.32 2.89
CA ASP A 201 0.26 -21.30 3.86
C ASP A 201 1.34 -22.18 4.50
N THR A 202 2.47 -22.40 3.82
CA THR A 202 3.60 -23.20 4.33
C THR A 202 4.67 -22.36 5.02
N SER A 203 4.59 -21.04 4.94
CA SER A 203 5.60 -20.16 5.52
C SER A 203 5.26 -19.80 6.97
N ARG A 204 6.28 -19.86 7.85
CA ARG A 204 6.15 -19.39 9.24
C ARG A 204 6.16 -17.86 9.32
N TYR A 205 6.89 -17.22 8.42
CA TYR A 205 6.98 -15.77 8.32
C TYR A 205 6.29 -15.31 7.03
N VAL A 206 5.67 -14.14 7.09
CA VAL A 206 4.95 -13.54 5.97
C VAL A 206 5.16 -12.04 5.96
N ALA A 207 4.90 -11.38 4.84
CA ALA A 207 5.03 -9.93 4.72
C ALA A 207 4.14 -9.35 3.62
N THR A 208 3.77 -8.08 3.78
CA THR A 208 3.29 -7.21 2.71
C THR A 208 4.47 -6.56 2.01
N PHE A 209 5.06 -7.23 1.02
CA PHE A 209 6.32 -6.79 0.40
C PHE A 209 6.22 -5.48 -0.41
N MET A 210 5.01 -4.99 -0.66
CA MET A 210 4.78 -3.65 -1.23
C MET A 210 4.83 -2.53 -0.19
N GLY A 211 4.79 -2.88 1.09
CA GLY A 211 4.79 -1.94 2.20
C GLY A 211 6.05 -1.06 2.28
N ALA A 212 5.88 0.07 2.97
CA ALA A 212 6.90 1.09 3.11
C ALA A 212 8.12 0.60 3.92
N ALA A 213 7.96 -0.34 4.84
CA ALA A 213 9.07 -0.82 5.68
C ALA A 213 9.87 -1.98 5.09
N LYS A 214 9.62 -2.33 3.83
CA LYS A 214 10.48 -3.24 3.06
C LYS A 214 10.62 -4.60 3.78
N MET A 215 11.85 -5.04 4.02
CA MET A 215 12.12 -6.29 4.74
C MET A 215 11.64 -6.29 6.20
N ASN A 216 11.38 -5.12 6.78
CA ASN A 216 10.80 -5.01 8.12
C ASN A 216 9.28 -5.20 8.12
N GLU A 217 8.64 -5.42 6.96
CA GLU A 217 7.25 -5.91 6.88
C GLU A 217 7.13 -7.39 7.28
N ILE A 218 8.25 -8.10 7.45
CA ILE A 218 8.25 -9.53 7.80
C ILE A 218 7.84 -9.74 9.25
N LEU A 219 6.79 -10.53 9.44
CA LEU A 219 6.20 -10.92 10.72
C LEU A 219 5.98 -12.45 10.78
N PRO A 220 5.87 -13.06 11.97
CA PRO A 220 5.28 -14.39 12.10
C PRO A 220 3.84 -14.43 11.56
N ARG A 221 3.48 -15.44 10.77
CA ARG A 221 2.13 -15.64 10.19
C ARG A 221 1.04 -15.69 11.26
N GLU A 222 1.37 -16.26 12.43
CA GLU A 222 0.49 -16.33 13.60
C GLU A 222 0.06 -14.96 14.17
N ILE A 223 0.71 -13.86 13.79
CA ILE A 223 0.25 -12.52 14.17
C ILE A 223 -1.04 -12.17 13.44
N TYR A 224 -1.13 -12.52 12.15
CA TYR A 224 -2.36 -12.38 11.37
C TYR A 224 -3.41 -13.38 11.87
N GLY A 225 -3.01 -14.64 12.02
CA GLY A 225 -3.89 -15.71 12.49
C GLY A 225 -5.06 -15.98 11.52
N GLU A 226 -6.23 -16.33 12.06
CA GLU A 226 -7.43 -16.62 11.25
C GLU A 226 -8.25 -15.35 10.95
N GLY A 227 -8.05 -14.27 11.72
CA GLY A 227 -8.71 -12.99 11.53
C GLY A 227 -9.77 -12.73 12.59
N THR A 228 -9.50 -11.75 13.43
CA THR A 228 -10.39 -11.27 14.49
C THR A 228 -11.28 -10.14 13.95
N ASP A 229 -12.52 -10.09 14.41
CA ASP A 229 -13.45 -9.01 14.06
C ASP A 229 -13.15 -7.75 14.89
N TYR A 230 -13.02 -6.62 14.19
CA TYR A 230 -12.83 -5.29 14.75
C TYR A 230 -13.89 -4.33 14.20
N GLU A 231 -14.16 -3.27 14.96
CA GLU A 231 -15.06 -2.20 14.54
C GLU A 231 -14.30 -1.14 13.72
N PHE A 232 -14.87 -0.78 12.56
CA PHE A 232 -14.39 0.31 11.72
C PHE A 232 -15.58 1.04 11.08
N GLU A 233 -15.87 2.27 11.51
CA GLU A 233 -16.99 3.09 11.01
C GLU A 233 -18.35 2.35 11.07
N GLY A 234 -18.57 1.57 12.14
CA GLY A 234 -19.76 0.75 12.32
C GLY A 234 -19.80 -0.55 11.51
N LEU A 235 -18.76 -0.85 10.72
CA LEU A 235 -18.57 -2.14 10.06
C LEU A 235 -17.82 -3.11 10.97
N SER A 236 -18.11 -4.40 10.83
CA SER A 236 -17.28 -5.49 11.36
C SER A 236 -16.26 -5.89 10.30
N VAL A 237 -14.98 -5.70 10.59
CA VAL A 237 -13.87 -5.96 9.66
C VAL A 237 -12.88 -6.97 10.22
N LYS A 238 -12.32 -7.83 9.37
CA LYS A 238 -11.25 -8.75 9.76
C LYS A 238 -9.93 -8.01 9.88
N GLY A 239 -9.20 -8.25 10.96
CA GLY A 239 -7.84 -7.74 11.19
C GLY A 239 -6.96 -8.78 11.90
N PRO A 240 -5.65 -8.52 12.05
CA PRO A 240 -4.72 -9.43 12.71
C PRO A 240 -5.18 -9.87 14.11
N ASP A 241 -5.09 -11.16 14.42
CA ASP A 241 -5.48 -11.71 15.73
C ASP A 241 -4.65 -11.13 16.88
N ARG A 242 -3.36 -10.93 16.65
CA ARG A 242 -2.44 -10.35 17.66
C ARG A 242 -2.21 -8.87 17.39
N TYR A 243 -3.28 -8.06 17.44
CA TYR A 243 -3.23 -6.64 17.08
C TYR A 243 -2.10 -5.85 17.77
N ASN A 244 -1.87 -6.09 19.07
CA ASN A 244 -0.83 -5.36 19.81
C ASN A 244 0.58 -5.70 19.29
N ALA A 245 0.84 -6.98 19.00
CA ALA A 245 2.11 -7.39 18.42
C ALA A 245 2.30 -6.82 17.00
N TYR A 246 1.24 -6.79 16.20
CA TYR A 246 1.24 -6.17 14.88
C TYR A 246 1.55 -4.67 14.99
N LEU A 247 0.72 -3.90 15.69
CA LEU A 247 0.83 -2.45 15.75
C LEU A 247 2.11 -1.98 16.46
N SER A 248 2.55 -2.65 17.53
CA SER A 248 3.82 -2.30 18.18
C SER A 248 5.03 -2.54 17.29
N HIS A 249 5.00 -3.56 16.42
CA HIS A 249 6.07 -3.80 15.44
C HIS A 249 6.16 -2.66 14.41
N PHE A 250 5.02 -2.14 13.96
CA PHE A 250 4.96 -1.12 12.91
C PHE A 250 5.12 0.32 13.41
N TYR A 251 4.58 0.63 14.58
CA TYR A 251 4.36 1.98 15.10
C TYR A 251 4.93 2.21 16.52
N GLY A 252 5.47 1.17 17.18
CA GLY A 252 5.96 1.30 18.56
C GLY A 252 4.85 1.63 19.56
N SER A 253 4.93 2.77 20.24
CA SER A 253 3.92 3.25 21.19
C SER A 253 2.69 3.85 20.47
N TYR A 254 1.98 3.01 19.72
CA TYR A 254 0.96 3.42 18.75
C TYR A 254 -0.30 4.06 19.35
N MET A 255 -0.54 3.89 20.64
CA MET A 255 -1.64 4.54 21.37
C MET A 255 -1.33 6.02 21.67
N THR A 256 -0.06 6.42 21.64
CA THR A 256 0.34 7.82 21.76
C THR A 256 0.19 8.50 20.41
N LEU A 257 -0.57 9.59 20.37
CA LEU A 257 -0.73 10.35 19.13
C LEU A 257 0.60 11.03 18.75
N PRO A 258 0.98 11.04 17.47
CA PRO A 258 2.16 11.79 17.06
C PRO A 258 1.95 13.30 17.24
N PRO A 259 3.04 14.09 17.30
CA PRO A 259 2.98 15.55 17.25
C PRO A 259 2.17 16.07 16.06
N LEU A 260 1.50 17.22 16.19
CA LEU A 260 0.63 17.79 15.13
C LEU A 260 1.34 17.97 13.78
N ASN A 261 2.63 18.31 13.79
CA ASN A 261 3.47 18.49 12.61
C ASN A 261 3.90 17.18 11.93
N GLU A 262 3.65 16.04 12.57
CA GLU A 262 3.91 14.70 12.04
C GLU A 262 2.62 13.97 11.65
N ARG A 263 1.45 14.58 11.91
CA ARG A 263 0.16 14.11 11.45
C ARG A 263 -0.03 14.52 10.00
N ASN A 264 -0.48 13.56 9.19
CA ASN A 264 -0.79 13.69 7.78
C ASN A 264 0.43 13.77 6.84
N ARG A 265 0.81 12.61 6.27
CA ARG A 265 1.84 12.50 5.21
C ARG A 265 1.25 12.42 3.80
N HIS A 266 -0.07 12.28 3.69
CA HIS A 266 -0.79 12.11 2.44
C HIS A 266 -1.58 13.40 2.16
N ASN A 267 -1.66 13.81 0.89
CA ASN A 267 -2.13 15.14 0.49
C ASN A 267 -3.28 15.03 -0.52
N VAL A 268 -4.35 14.32 -0.15
CA VAL A 268 -5.60 14.36 -0.91
C VAL A 268 -6.51 15.44 -0.34
N THR A 269 -6.93 16.40 -1.18
CA THR A 269 -7.82 17.48 -0.75
C THR A 269 -9.11 17.47 -1.57
N VAL A 270 -10.25 17.62 -0.88
CA VAL A 270 -11.53 17.94 -1.51
C VAL A 270 -11.46 19.34 -2.11
N ASN A 271 -12.03 19.54 -3.30
CA ASN A 271 -12.04 20.80 -4.03
C ASN A 271 -12.41 22.02 -3.15
N LYS A 272 -11.40 22.73 -2.65
CA LYS A 272 -11.45 24.11 -2.20
C LYS A 272 -10.12 24.77 -2.58
N GLY A 273 -10.21 25.81 -3.41
CA GLY A 273 -9.05 26.54 -3.89
C GLY A 273 -8.15 26.99 -2.74
N GLY A 274 -6.93 26.48 -2.71
CA GLY A 274 -5.96 26.78 -1.67
C GLY A 274 -4.71 25.93 -1.86
N ALA A 275 -3.66 26.55 -2.40
CA ALA A 275 -2.36 25.92 -2.59
C ALA A 275 -1.69 25.60 -1.24
N ARG A 276 -1.08 24.40 -1.12
CA ARG A 276 0.15 24.08 -0.38
C ARG A 276 0.52 22.59 -0.59
N THR A 277 1.77 22.26 -0.23
CA THR A 277 2.74 21.42 -0.94
C THR A 277 2.97 19.99 -0.43
N ASN A 278 3.47 19.15 -1.37
CA ASN A 278 4.40 18.00 -1.27
C ASN A 278 3.88 16.57 -1.08
N PRO A 279 4.29 15.63 -1.95
CA PRO A 279 4.26 14.20 -1.64
C PRO A 279 5.64 13.62 -1.44
N CYS A 280 5.69 12.62 -0.55
CA CYS A 280 6.78 11.66 -0.48
C CYS A 280 6.46 10.47 -1.39
N ILE A 281 6.96 10.49 -2.63
CA ILE A 281 7.31 9.24 -3.32
C ILE A 281 8.83 9.14 -3.25
N PHE A 282 9.31 8.12 -2.54
CA PHE A 282 10.73 7.88 -2.34
C PHE A 282 11.27 6.95 -3.41
N ILE A 283 12.23 7.43 -4.20
CA ILE A 283 13.06 6.54 -5.01
C ILE A 283 13.93 5.76 -4.02
N SER A 284 13.66 4.48 -3.88
CA SER A 284 14.32 3.64 -2.91
C SER A 284 15.46 2.92 -3.62
N PHE A 285 16.59 3.60 -3.76
CA PHE A 285 17.82 2.91 -4.16
C PHE A 285 18.23 1.91 -3.06
N PRO A 286 18.85 0.78 -3.42
CA PRO A 286 19.25 -0.27 -2.48
C PRO A 286 20.20 0.19 -1.37
N PHE A 287 20.73 1.42 -1.45
CA PHE A 287 21.64 2.03 -0.48
C PHE A 287 21.02 3.13 0.39
N ALA A 288 19.73 3.46 0.20
CA ALA A 288 19.05 4.46 1.03
C ALA A 288 18.61 3.85 2.37
N TYR A 289 19.40 4.13 3.42
CA TYR A 289 19.05 3.86 4.81
C TYR A 289 17.84 4.71 5.19
N TYR A 290 16.71 4.08 5.53
CA TYR A 290 15.63 4.75 6.25
C TYR A 290 15.81 4.46 7.74
N PRO A 291 15.87 5.48 8.61
CA PRO A 291 15.77 5.23 10.03
C PRO A 291 14.47 4.49 10.31
N ALA A 292 14.55 3.50 11.20
CA ALA A 292 13.41 2.72 11.70
C ALA A 292 12.46 3.56 12.58
N ASP A 293 12.71 4.86 12.67
CA ASP A 293 12.09 5.76 13.62
C ASP A 293 10.83 6.38 13.00
N GLY A 294 9.67 5.91 13.47
CA GLY A 294 8.42 6.66 13.37
C GLY A 294 7.73 6.59 12.02
N ARG A 295 7.08 5.46 11.73
CA ARG A 295 5.78 5.56 11.07
C ARG A 295 4.84 6.21 12.08
N CYS A 296 4.67 7.51 11.97
CA CYS A 296 3.63 8.24 12.68
C CYS A 296 2.37 8.17 11.81
N ALA A 297 1.30 7.62 12.38
CA ALA A 297 -0.05 7.79 11.85
C ALA A 297 -0.67 9.01 12.49
#